data_AF-A0A6M6DY14-F1
#
_entry.id   AF-A0A6M6DY14-F1
#
_cell.length_a   1.000
_cell.length_b   1.000
_cell.length_c   1.000
_cell.angle_alpha   90.00
_cell.angle_beta   90.00
_cell.angle_gamma   90.00
#
_symmetry.space_group_name_H-M   'P 1'
#
loop_
_entity.id
_entity.type
_entity.pdbx_description
1 polymer ?
#
loop_
_entity_poly.entity_id
_entity_poly.type
_entity_poly.pdbx_seq_one_letter_code
_entity_poly.pdbx_strand_id
1 'polypeptide(L)' 'MNKEMVKNIRKNYNMNQRNFAQAVNCSFSLIALVEVGKRRVTKNLEDKIKQAFQLNDDDLKTLQG' A
#
# COMPACT_ATOMS: atom_id res chain seq x y z
N MET A 1 -1.59 -5.65 -7.30
CA MET A 1 -2.21 -4.67 -6.36
C MET A 1 -2.59 -3.37 -7.09
N ASN A 2 -3.71 -2.72 -6.72
CA ASN A 2 -4.16 -1.43 -7.31
C ASN A 2 -4.14 -0.27 -6.28
N LYS A 3 -4.41 0.97 -6.72
CA LYS A 3 -4.37 2.16 -5.85
C LYS A 3 -5.35 2.11 -4.66
N GLU A 4 -6.53 1.53 -4.87
CA GLU A 4 -7.55 1.42 -3.81
C GLU A 4 -7.12 0.41 -2.76
N MET A 5 -6.51 -0.71 -3.15
CA MET A 5 -5.94 -1.67 -2.21
C MET A 5 -4.86 -1.04 -1.33
N VAL A 6 -3.95 -0.26 -1.90
CA VAL A 6 -2.91 0.45 -1.11
C VAL A 6 -3.56 1.36 -0.06
N LYS A 7 -4.58 2.12 -0.48
CA LYS A 7 -5.33 3.02 0.39
C LYS A 7 -6.11 2.26 1.48
N ASN A 8 -6.69 1.12 1.15
CA ASN A 8 -7.43 0.27 2.08
C ASN A 8 -6.50 -0.34 3.12
N ILE A 9 -5.36 -0.92 2.71
CA ILE A 9 -4.34 -1.42 3.64
C ILE A 9 -3.96 -0.31 4.60
N ARG A 10 -3.57 0.87 4.09
CA ARG A 10 -3.22 2.00 4.94
C ARG A 10 -4.30 2.36 5.97
N LYS A 11 -5.57 2.42 5.54
CA LYS A 11 -6.70 2.74 6.42
C LYS A 11 -6.95 1.65 7.46
N ASN A 12 -6.84 0.38 7.08
CA ASN A 12 -7.09 -0.74 7.99
C ASN A 12 -6.07 -0.81 9.13
N TYR A 13 -4.84 -0.38 8.88
CA TYR A 13 -3.82 -0.21 9.92
C TYR A 13 -3.86 1.18 10.59
N ASN A 14 -4.91 1.98 10.37
CA ASN A 14 -5.10 3.33 10.93
C ASN A 14 -3.90 4.27 10.69
N MET A 15 -3.24 4.15 9.53
CA MET A 15 -2.06 4.95 9.21
C MET A 15 -2.41 6.17 8.34
N ASN A 16 -1.72 7.29 8.60
CA ASN A 16 -1.63 8.36 7.62
C ASN A 16 -0.62 7.98 6.51
N GLN A 17 -0.63 8.71 5.39
CA GLN A 17 0.23 8.40 4.24
C GLN A 17 1.74 8.48 4.55
N ARG A 18 2.18 9.32 5.51
CA ARG A 18 3.59 9.44 5.90
C ARG A 18 4.05 8.23 6.70
N ASN A 19 3.27 7.84 7.72
CA ASN A 19 3.55 6.67 8.56
C ASN A 19 3.54 5.39 7.69
N PHE A 20 2.58 5.30 6.76
CA PHE A 20 2.54 4.18 5.82
C PHE A 20 3.76 4.12 4.91
N ALA A 21 4.19 5.25 4.35
CA ALA A 21 5.39 5.31 3.53
C ALA A 21 6.65 4.89 4.30
N GLN A 22 6.76 5.30 5.57
CA GLN A 22 7.85 4.88 6.46
C GLN A 22 7.80 3.36 6.73
N ALA A 23 6.64 2.80 7.04
CA ALA A 23 6.47 1.36 7.27
C ALA A 23 6.85 0.52 6.03
N VAL A 24 6.49 0.98 4.84
CA VAL A 24 6.81 0.33 3.55
C VAL A 24 8.26 0.61 3.09
N ASN A 25 9.00 1.44 3.83
CA ASN A 25 10.33 1.91 3.46
C ASN A 25 10.38 2.51 2.04
N CYS A 26 9.53 3.52 1.82
CA CYS A 26 9.46 4.28 0.57
C CYS A 26 9.14 5.76 0.82
N SER A 27 9.19 6.58 -0.24
CA SER A 27 8.92 8.01 -0.10
C SER A 27 7.43 8.30 0.04
N PHE A 28 7.10 9.27 0.88
CA PHE A 28 5.73 9.79 1.01
C PHE A 28 5.13 10.18 -0.35
N SER A 29 5.90 10.87 -1.20
CA SER A 29 5.45 11.27 -2.54
C SER A 29 5.06 10.09 -3.42
N LEU A 30 5.73 8.93 -3.28
CA LEU A 30 5.36 7.73 -4.02
C LEU A 30 3.96 7.24 -3.63
N ILE A 31 3.70 7.09 -2.32
CA ILE A 31 2.39 6.66 -1.80
C ILE A 31 1.31 7.67 -2.20
N ALA A 32 1.55 8.96 -2.04
CA ALA A 32 0.61 10.00 -2.41
C ALA A 32 0.24 9.93 -3.90
N LEU A 33 1.22 9.82 -4.79
CA LEU A 33 1.00 9.74 -6.25
C LEU A 33 0.27 8.46 -6.66
N VAL A 34 0.53 7.34 -5.98
CA VAL A 34 -0.17 6.07 -6.20
C VAL A 34 -1.64 6.20 -5.81
N GLU A 35 -1.95 6.70 -4.61
CA GLU A 35 -3.32 6.81 -4.12
C GLU A 35 -4.19 7.76 -4.96
N VAL A 36 -3.61 8.84 -5.51
CA VAL A 36 -4.34 9.73 -6.44
C VAL A 36 -4.39 9.22 -7.89
N GLY A 37 -3.79 8.06 -8.17
CA GLY A 37 -3.79 7.43 -9.50
C GLY A 37 -2.84 8.07 -10.52
N LYS A 38 -1.92 8.94 -10.08
CA LYS A 38 -0.88 9.55 -10.94
C LYS A 38 0.31 8.61 -11.16
N ARG A 39 0.44 7.56 -10.35
CA ARG A 39 1.39 6.44 -10.54
C ARG A 39 0.70 5.10 -10.36
N ARG A 40 1.17 4.10 -11.10
CA ARG A 40 0.76 2.70 -10.90
C ARG A 40 1.56 2.07 -9.76
N VAL A 41 0.97 1.08 -9.10
CA VAL A 41 1.70 0.23 -8.15
C VAL A 41 2.64 -0.67 -8.95
N THR A 42 3.94 -0.54 -8.72
CA THR A 42 4.94 -1.42 -9.32
C THR A 42 5.04 -2.71 -8.50
N LYS A 43 5.55 -3.78 -9.11
CA LYS A 43 5.78 -5.05 -8.40
C LYS A 43 6.68 -4.86 -7.18
N ASN A 44 7.73 -4.04 -7.28
CA ASN A 44 8.59 -3.70 -6.14
C ASN A 44 7.83 -3.00 -4.98
N LEU A 45 6.92 -2.06 -5.29
CA LEU A 45 6.11 -1.43 -4.25
C LEU A 45 5.13 -2.42 -3.62
N GLU A 46 4.50 -3.28 -4.44
CA GLU A 46 3.65 -4.35 -3.96
C GLU A 46 4.40 -5.31 -3.02
N ASP A 47 5.58 -5.77 -3.42
CA ASP A 47 6.42 -6.68 -2.64
C ASP A 47 6.83 -6.05 -1.30
N LYS A 48 7.21 -4.76 -1.30
CA LYS A 48 7.50 -4.01 -0.06
C LYS A 48 6.30 -3.92 0.87
N ILE A 49 5.11 -3.67 0.33
CA ILE A 49 3.88 -3.61 1.13
C ILE A 49 3.56 -4.99 1.71
N LYS A 50 3.65 -6.05 0.90
CA LYS A 50 3.46 -7.44 1.37
C LYS A 50 4.42 -7.78 2.51
N GLN A 51 5.70 -7.43 2.37
CA GLN A 51 6.71 -7.66 3.41
C GLN A 51 6.46 -6.85 4.67
N ALA A 52 6.16 -5.55 4.55
CA ALA A 52 5.98 -4.65 5.69
C ALA A 52 4.78 -5.02 6.57
N PHE A 53 3.72 -5.57 5.97
CA PHE A 53 2.48 -5.93 6.67
C PHE A 53 2.26 -7.44 6.77
N GLN A 54 3.27 -8.25 6.37
CA GLN A 54 3.21 -9.72 6.35
C GLN A 54 1.96 -10.27 5.60
N LEU A 55 1.56 -9.59 4.53
CA LEU A 55 0.36 -9.94 3.77
C LEU A 55 0.68 -11.03 2.74
N ASN A 56 -0.16 -12.04 2.68
CA ASN A 56 -0.18 -13.03 1.61
C ASN A 56 -1.29 -12.72 0.58
N ASP A 57 -1.33 -13.49 -0.52
CA ASP A 57 -2.30 -13.26 -1.59
C ASP A 57 -3.76 -13.51 -1.15
N ASP A 58 -3.99 -14.26 -0.08
CA ASP A 58 -5.34 -14.49 0.47
C ASP A 58 -5.81 -13.31 1.34
N ASP A 59 -4.91 -12.69 2.12
CA ASP A 59 -5.20 -11.44 2.86
C ASP A 59 -5.59 -10.32 1.89
N LEU A 60 -4.96 -10.28 0.72
CA LEU A 60 -5.29 -9.29 -0.31
C LEU A 60 -6.68 -9.48 -0.92
N LYS A 61 -7.26 -10.68 -0.87
CA LYS A 61 -8.63 -10.94 -1.35
C LYS A 61 -9.68 -10.46 -0.35
N THR A 62 -9.43 -10.57 0.95
CA THR A 62 -10.37 -10.11 1.99
C THR A 62 -10.44 -8.57 2.06
N LEU A 63 -9.36 -7.89 1.68
CA LEU A 63 -9.25 -6.43 1.61
C LEU A 63 -9.87 -5.80 0.35
N GLN A 64 -10.37 -6.62 -0.58
CA GLN A 64 -11.11 -6.21 -1.79
C GLN A 64 -12.64 -6.23 -1.61
N GLY A 65 -13.13 -6.68 -0.44
CA GLY A 65 -14.56 -6.72 -0.09
C GLY A 65 -15.13 -5.38 0.34
#